data_AF-A0AAU2HGC7-F1
#
_entry.id   AF-A0AAU2HGC7-F1
#
_cell.length_a   1.000
_cell.length_b   1.000
_cell.length_c   1.000
_cell.angle_alpha   90.00
_cell.angle_beta   90.00
_cell.angle_gamma   90.00
#
_symmetry.space_group_name_H-M   'P 1'
#
loop_
_entity.id
_entity.type
_entity.pdbx_description
1 polymer ?
#
loop_
_entity_poly.entity_id
_entity_poly.type
_entity_poly.pdbx_seq_one_letter_code
_entity_poly.pdbx_strand_id
1 'polypeptide(L)'
;MTEARKETGPMNATVPSKWRRTVNLAALTALGVLAMTGCGSADVITYDLPAESARYSYEADTNGVKTVWEYTSDRPDKADTPTSQPCIADAIVKDPGKCRPEPLIFLRYDLGLALDNTAKANGTHRVTVTGYYQDRLSKPPTVTELRVEASVDGGKTWQPAVSTQAGGQNTFTAQIKHPKRDEAPGGVALRITATDSAGDTVKQTIPKAYQLR
;
A
#
# COMPACT_ATOMS: atom_id res chain seq x y z
N MET A 1 -7.20 -9.72 -3.25
CA MET A 1 -7.96 -9.93 -2.00
C MET A 1 -7.33 -9.01 -0.97
N THR A 2 -8.14 -8.32 -0.18
CA THR A 2 -7.69 -7.23 0.71
C THR A 2 -8.23 -7.51 2.10
N GLU A 3 -7.36 -7.64 3.11
CA GLU A 3 -7.74 -7.92 4.50
C GLU A 3 -7.00 -6.94 5.43
N ALA A 4 -7.71 -6.30 6.35
CA ALA A 4 -7.14 -5.52 7.44
C ALA A 4 -7.37 -6.28 8.75
N ARG A 5 -6.32 -6.50 9.55
CA ARG A 5 -6.40 -7.25 10.82
C ARG A 5 -5.67 -6.50 11.92
N LYS A 6 -6.28 -6.42 13.11
CA LYS A 6 -5.66 -5.88 14.32
C LYS A 6 -4.89 -6.99 15.05
N GLU A 7 -3.63 -6.75 15.43
CA GLU A 7 -2.91 -7.63 16.35
C GLU A 7 -3.21 -7.20 17.80
N THR A 8 -3.91 -8.08 18.54
CA THR A 8 -4.38 -8.00 19.95
C THR A 8 -5.72 -7.27 20.21
N GLY A 9 -6.72 -8.07 20.64
CA GLY A 9 -8.05 -7.66 21.13
C GLY A 9 -9.20 -8.05 20.19
N PRO A 10 -10.31 -8.67 20.69
CA PRO A 10 -11.34 -9.21 19.82
C PRO A 10 -12.01 -8.11 18.99
N MET A 11 -12.11 -8.36 17.68
CA MET A 11 -13.09 -7.68 16.84
C MET A 11 -14.46 -8.08 17.37
N ASN A 12 -15.05 -7.25 18.23
CA ASN A 12 -16.50 -7.26 18.38
C ASN A 12 -17.07 -6.85 17.02
N ALA A 13 -17.35 -7.84 16.17
CA ALA A 13 -18.32 -7.68 15.10
C ALA A 13 -19.60 -7.22 15.81
N THR A 14 -19.82 -5.91 15.79
CA THR A 14 -20.97 -5.36 16.48
C THR A 14 -22.18 -5.90 15.74
N VAL A 15 -22.95 -6.71 16.47
CA VAL A 15 -24.31 -7.16 16.16
C VAL A 15 -25.00 -6.12 15.26
N PRO A 16 -25.62 -6.52 14.14
CA PRO A 16 -26.27 -5.57 13.24
C PRO A 16 -27.29 -4.75 14.05
N SER A 17 -27.04 -3.45 14.17
CA SER A 17 -27.95 -2.57 14.88
C SER A 17 -29.30 -2.62 14.16
N LYS A 18 -30.32 -3.08 14.88
CA LYS A 18 -31.70 -3.15 14.41
C LYS A 18 -32.28 -1.74 14.36
N TRP A 19 -31.84 -0.91 13.44
CA TRP A 19 -32.54 0.33 13.07
C TRP A 19 -32.56 0.45 11.55
N ARG A 20 -33.34 -0.42 10.92
CA ARG A 20 -33.94 -0.09 9.62
C ARG A 20 -34.80 1.15 9.81
N ARG A 21 -34.27 2.34 9.53
CA ARG A 21 -35.14 3.46 9.12
C ARG A 21 -35.54 3.17 7.69
N THR A 22 -36.69 2.53 7.51
CA THR A 22 -37.44 2.61 6.26
C THR A 22 -37.72 4.09 5.99
N VAL A 23 -36.93 4.70 5.10
CA VAL A 23 -37.32 5.99 4.52
C VAL A 23 -38.36 5.66 3.47
N ASN A 24 -39.64 5.83 3.83
CA ASN A 24 -40.74 5.80 2.89
C ASN A 24 -40.58 7.02 1.96
N LEU A 25 -40.15 6.79 0.72
CA LEU A 25 -40.35 7.77 -0.35
C LEU A 25 -41.83 7.76 -0.71
N ALA A 26 -42.59 8.70 -0.15
CA ALA A 26 -43.88 9.09 -0.71
C ALA A 26 -43.64 10.20 -1.76
N ALA A 27 -43.82 9.78 -3.02
CA ALA A 27 -44.17 10.52 -4.22
C ALA A 27 -43.98 12.05 -4.28
N LEU A 28 -43.16 12.50 -5.25
CA LEU A 28 -43.48 13.64 -6.11
C LEU A 28 -43.01 13.33 -7.54
N THR A 29 -43.99 13.19 -8.43
CA THR A 29 -43.83 13.01 -9.88
C THR A 29 -43.56 14.34 -10.58
N ALA A 30 -42.48 14.42 -11.36
CA ALA A 30 -42.45 15.14 -12.65
C ALA A 30 -41.20 14.73 -13.46
N LEU A 31 -41.42 14.46 -14.75
CA LEU A 31 -40.50 13.84 -15.71
C LEU A 31 -39.27 14.68 -16.07
N GLY A 32 -38.15 14.00 -16.32
CA GLY A 32 -36.97 14.53 -17.02
C GLY A 32 -35.95 13.42 -17.28
N VAL A 33 -36.01 12.84 -18.47
CA VAL A 33 -35.20 11.71 -18.94
C VAL A 33 -33.70 12.04 -18.92
N LEU A 34 -32.90 11.28 -18.16
CA LEU A 34 -31.53 10.93 -18.54
C LEU A 34 -31.18 9.53 -18.00
N ALA A 35 -31.67 8.51 -18.70
CA ALA A 35 -31.11 7.17 -18.61
C ALA A 35 -29.82 7.15 -19.45
N MET A 36 -28.67 7.29 -18.80
CA MET A 36 -27.38 6.94 -19.38
C MET A 36 -26.58 6.18 -18.32
N THR A 37 -26.46 4.87 -18.56
CA THR A 37 -25.45 3.96 -18.01
C THR A 37 -25.35 3.87 -16.49
N GLY A 38 -25.93 2.81 -15.94
CA GLY A 38 -25.61 2.35 -14.60
C GLY A 38 -24.11 2.07 -14.47
N CYS A 39 -23.41 3.01 -13.84
CA CYS A 39 -22.25 2.66 -13.04
C CYS A 39 -22.86 2.07 -11.76
N GLY A 40 -22.85 0.74 -11.66
CA GLY A 40 -23.12 0.09 -10.38
C GLY A 40 -22.28 0.78 -9.32
N SER A 41 -22.90 1.13 -8.20
CA SER A 41 -22.23 1.64 -7.01
C SER A 41 -20.89 0.95 -6.87
N ALA A 42 -19.79 1.66 -7.10
CA ALA A 42 -18.49 1.15 -6.75
C ALA A 42 -18.59 0.83 -5.25
N ASP A 43 -18.56 -0.45 -4.90
CA ASP A 43 -18.55 -0.87 -3.51
C ASP A 43 -17.26 -0.33 -2.92
N VAL A 44 -17.36 0.87 -2.31
CA VAL A 44 -16.26 1.45 -1.54
C VAL A 44 -16.15 0.55 -0.33
N ILE A 45 -15.10 -0.27 -0.29
CA ILE A 45 -14.80 -1.09 0.87
C ILE A 45 -14.38 -0.14 1.98
N THR A 46 -15.26 0.07 2.96
CA THR A 46 -15.00 0.85 4.17
C THR A 46 -14.81 -0.07 5.35
N TYR A 47 -13.81 0.22 6.19
CA TYR A 47 -13.60 -0.47 7.47
C TYR A 47 -13.74 0.54 8.60
N ASP A 48 -14.48 0.19 9.65
CA ASP A 48 -14.55 1.00 10.87
C ASP A 48 -13.36 0.65 11.77
N LEU A 49 -12.42 1.59 11.90
CA LEU A 49 -11.32 1.47 12.85
C LEU A 49 -11.71 2.08 14.21
N PRO A 50 -11.33 1.46 15.35
CA PRO A 50 -11.46 2.07 16.67
C PRO A 50 -10.91 3.49 16.72
N ALA A 51 -11.56 4.36 17.49
CA ALA A 51 -11.12 5.75 17.63
C ALA A 51 -9.80 5.91 18.38
N GLU A 52 -9.50 4.97 19.28
CA GLU A 52 -8.25 4.92 20.05
C GLU A 52 -7.08 4.50 19.17
N SER A 53 -5.89 4.99 19.54
CA SER A 53 -4.66 4.59 18.87
C SER A 53 -4.42 3.09 19.00
N ALA A 54 -4.19 2.44 17.86
CA ALA A 54 -3.84 1.03 17.79
C ALA A 54 -2.93 0.74 16.60
N ARG A 55 -2.28 -0.43 16.65
CA ARG A 55 -1.47 -0.96 15.54
C ARG A 55 -2.34 -1.87 14.66
N TYR A 56 -2.26 -1.65 13.36
CA TYR A 56 -3.04 -2.34 12.35
C TYR A 56 -2.14 -3.00 11.32
N SER A 57 -2.55 -4.17 10.86
CA SER A 57 -2.00 -4.84 9.69
C SER A 57 -2.96 -4.65 8.52
N TYR A 58 -2.44 -4.27 7.36
CA TYR A 58 -3.18 -4.22 6.11
C TYR A 58 -2.44 -5.01 5.05
N GLU A 59 -3.13 -5.95 4.40
CA GLU A 59 -2.57 -6.78 3.34
C GLU A 59 -3.31 -6.56 2.02
N ALA A 60 -2.55 -6.35 0.96
CA ALA A 60 -3.06 -6.32 -0.42
C ALA A 60 -2.25 -7.26 -1.32
N ASP A 61 -2.96 -8.03 -2.14
CA ASP A 61 -2.40 -8.78 -3.27
C ASP A 61 -2.93 -8.19 -4.57
N THR A 62 -2.03 -7.71 -5.43
CA THR A 62 -2.35 -7.23 -6.78
C THR A 62 -1.43 -7.91 -7.79
N ASN A 63 -1.99 -8.73 -8.67
CA ASN A 63 -1.25 -9.47 -9.70
C ASN A 63 -0.10 -10.32 -9.11
N GLY A 64 -0.29 -10.89 -7.92
CA GLY A 64 0.72 -11.68 -7.21
C GLY A 64 1.77 -10.86 -6.48
N VAL A 65 1.75 -9.53 -6.58
CA VAL A 65 2.55 -8.67 -5.70
C VAL A 65 1.82 -8.53 -4.37
N LYS A 66 2.42 -9.09 -3.33
CA LYS A 66 1.89 -9.03 -1.96
C LYS A 66 2.54 -7.87 -1.22
N THR A 67 1.73 -6.98 -0.66
CA THR A 67 2.18 -5.88 0.19
C THR A 67 1.50 -5.96 1.54
N VAL A 68 2.28 -5.92 2.60
CA VAL A 68 1.80 -5.92 3.98
C VAL A 68 2.29 -4.64 4.64
N TRP A 69 1.38 -3.88 5.22
CA TRP A 69 1.66 -2.71 6.04
C TRP A 69 1.37 -3.02 7.49
N GLU A 70 2.27 -2.61 8.39
CA GLU A 70 2.00 -2.54 9.82
C GLU A 70 2.11 -1.08 10.23
N TYR A 71 1.02 -0.47 10.70
CA TYR A 71 0.97 0.97 10.93
C TYR A 71 0.14 1.32 12.16
N THR A 72 0.42 2.47 12.74
CA THR A 72 -0.37 3.02 13.85
C THR A 72 -1.43 3.98 13.31
N SER A 73 -2.67 3.81 13.74
CA SER A 73 -3.76 4.73 13.40
C SER A 73 -4.66 5.01 14.59
N ASP A 74 -5.34 6.15 14.53
CA ASP A 74 -6.25 6.71 15.52
C ASP A 74 -7.25 7.64 14.80
N ARG A 75 -8.30 8.06 15.51
CA ARG A 75 -9.25 9.01 14.93
C ARG A 75 -8.58 10.37 14.70
N PRO A 76 -8.64 10.94 13.48
CA PRO A 76 -8.13 12.29 13.22
C PRO A 76 -8.77 13.34 14.14
N ASP A 77 -7.92 14.09 14.83
CA ASP A 77 -8.27 15.30 15.58
C ASP A 77 -8.43 16.51 14.65
N LYS A 78 -7.67 16.51 13.53
CA LYS A 78 -7.67 17.53 12.48
C LYS A 78 -7.88 16.89 11.13
N ALA A 79 -8.58 17.61 10.26
CA ALA A 79 -8.68 17.22 8.86
C ALA A 79 -7.35 17.55 8.16
N ASP A 80 -6.86 16.62 7.35
CA ASP A 80 -5.68 16.76 6.52
C ASP A 80 -6.03 16.29 5.09
N THR A 81 -6.86 17.11 4.42
CA THR A 81 -7.35 16.86 3.05
C THR A 81 -7.29 18.13 2.21
N PRO A 82 -6.60 18.13 1.05
CA PRO A 82 -6.66 19.24 0.10
C PRO A 82 -8.04 19.35 -0.55
N THR A 83 -8.48 20.56 -0.89
CA THR A 83 -9.77 20.79 -1.58
C THR A 83 -9.82 20.12 -2.96
N SER A 84 -8.69 20.01 -3.65
CA SER A 84 -8.59 19.38 -4.99
C SER A 84 -8.73 17.87 -4.96
N GLN A 85 -8.68 17.29 -3.77
CA GLN A 85 -8.47 15.88 -3.55
C GLN A 85 -9.07 15.57 -2.16
N PRO A 86 -10.40 15.42 -2.07
CA PRO A 86 -11.10 15.18 -0.81
C PRO A 86 -11.02 13.70 -0.40
N CYS A 87 -11.25 13.41 0.88
CA CYS A 87 -11.46 12.01 1.26
C CYS A 87 -12.69 11.48 0.53
N ILE A 88 -12.69 10.21 0.15
CA ILE A 88 -13.86 9.63 -0.53
C ILE A 88 -15.11 9.77 0.34
N ALA A 89 -14.95 9.70 1.67
CA ALA A 89 -16.00 9.94 2.63
C ALA A 89 -16.64 11.33 2.51
N ASP A 90 -15.88 12.37 2.15
CA ASP A 90 -16.42 13.72 1.92
C ASP A 90 -17.38 13.78 0.73
N ALA A 91 -17.25 12.85 -0.23
CA ALA A 91 -18.10 12.78 -1.40
C ALA A 91 -19.34 11.87 -1.22
N ILE A 92 -19.31 10.91 -0.28
CA ILE A 92 -20.32 9.85 -0.18
C ILE A 92 -20.99 9.72 1.19
N VAL A 93 -20.44 10.31 2.26
CA VAL A 93 -20.95 10.22 3.63
C VAL A 93 -21.50 11.58 4.07
N LYS A 94 -22.71 11.58 4.66
CA LYS A 94 -23.25 12.77 5.32
C LYS A 94 -22.51 12.99 6.64
N ASP A 95 -21.85 14.14 6.77
CA ASP A 95 -21.06 14.55 7.94
C ASP A 95 -19.91 13.56 8.29
N PRO A 96 -18.91 13.39 7.39
CA PRO A 96 -17.84 12.38 7.55
C PRO A 96 -16.91 12.64 8.75
N GLY A 97 -17.00 13.82 9.38
CA GLY A 97 -16.10 14.25 10.44
C GLY A 97 -14.75 14.72 9.90
N LYS A 98 -13.70 14.63 10.73
CA LYS A 98 -12.33 14.90 10.29
C LYS A 98 -11.81 13.69 9.51
N CYS A 99 -11.00 13.93 8.49
CA CYS A 99 -10.39 12.88 7.69
C CYS A 99 -8.91 13.17 7.47
N ARG A 100 -8.08 12.13 7.46
CA ARG A 100 -6.66 12.16 7.07
C ARG A 100 -6.31 10.85 6.37
N PRO A 101 -5.31 10.81 5.47
CA PRO A 101 -4.77 9.55 4.99
C PRO A 101 -4.15 8.73 6.11
N GLU A 102 -4.23 7.40 5.97
CA GLU A 102 -3.44 6.51 6.81
C GLU A 102 -1.93 6.67 6.49
N PRO A 103 -1.04 6.57 7.49
CA PRO A 103 0.41 6.75 7.33
C PRO A 103 1.09 5.55 6.67
N LEU A 104 0.48 4.99 5.63
CA LEU A 104 1.03 3.85 4.90
C LEU A 104 2.24 4.28 4.07
N ILE A 105 3.35 3.57 4.26
CA ILE A 105 4.56 3.73 3.43
C ILE A 105 4.32 3.06 2.07
N PHE A 106 4.36 3.82 1.00
CA PHE A 106 4.36 3.32 -0.38
C PHE A 106 5.79 3.28 -0.93
N LEU A 107 6.04 2.36 -1.86
CA LEU A 107 7.37 2.15 -2.45
C LEU A 107 7.34 2.49 -3.95
N ARG A 108 8.29 3.31 -4.38
CA ARG A 108 8.56 3.62 -5.79
C ARG A 108 9.91 3.04 -6.17
N TYR A 109 10.01 2.48 -7.37
CA TYR A 109 11.19 1.75 -7.83
C TYR A 109 11.81 2.41 -9.05
N ASP A 110 13.13 2.55 -9.03
CA ASP A 110 13.98 2.61 -10.21
C ASP A 110 14.90 1.39 -10.18
N LEU A 111 14.55 0.38 -10.98
CA LEU A 111 15.26 -0.89 -11.02
C LEU A 111 16.46 -0.87 -11.98
N GLY A 112 16.74 0.23 -12.70
CA GLY A 112 17.88 0.31 -13.61
C GLY A 112 17.89 -0.74 -14.74
N LEU A 113 16.72 -1.15 -15.21
CA LEU A 113 16.56 -2.24 -16.18
C LEU A 113 16.69 -1.76 -17.64
N ALA A 114 17.02 -2.68 -18.53
CA ALA A 114 16.88 -2.46 -19.97
C ALA A 114 15.38 -2.45 -20.37
N LEU A 115 15.08 -1.92 -21.57
CA LEU A 115 13.70 -1.75 -22.07
C LEU A 115 12.92 -3.07 -22.20
N ASP A 116 13.61 -4.20 -22.26
CA ASP A 116 13.05 -5.55 -22.30
C ASP A 116 12.82 -6.16 -20.89
N ASN A 117 12.86 -5.32 -19.85
CA ASN A 117 12.72 -5.71 -18.44
C ASN A 117 13.82 -6.70 -17.97
N THR A 118 15.07 -6.49 -18.43
CA THR A 118 16.22 -7.31 -18.06
C THR A 118 17.36 -6.54 -17.38
N ALA A 119 18.19 -7.27 -16.62
CA ALA A 119 19.44 -6.79 -16.04
C ALA A 119 20.60 -7.76 -16.36
N LYS A 120 21.84 -7.26 -16.32
CA LYS A 120 23.03 -8.10 -16.60
C LYS A 120 23.18 -9.21 -15.55
N ALA A 121 23.42 -10.43 -15.99
CA ALA A 121 23.82 -11.53 -15.12
C ALA A 121 25.27 -11.39 -14.61
N ASN A 122 25.64 -12.27 -13.67
CA ASN A 122 27.00 -12.48 -13.18
C ASN A 122 27.73 -11.19 -12.76
N GLY A 123 27.14 -10.46 -11.82
CA GLY A 123 27.63 -9.14 -11.44
C GLY A 123 26.86 -8.57 -10.26
N THR A 124 27.06 -7.28 -10.02
CA THR A 124 26.25 -6.54 -9.05
C THR A 124 25.37 -5.57 -9.81
N HIS A 125 24.11 -5.45 -9.37
CA HIS A 125 23.10 -4.62 -10.01
C HIS A 125 22.52 -3.62 -9.01
N ARG A 126 22.45 -2.37 -9.43
CA ARG A 126 21.94 -1.28 -8.60
C ARG A 126 20.42 -1.17 -8.77
N VAL A 127 19.71 -1.12 -7.65
CA VAL A 127 18.30 -0.71 -7.60
C VAL A 127 18.16 0.49 -6.67
N THR A 128 17.22 1.37 -6.98
CA THR A 128 16.88 2.53 -6.16
C THR A 128 15.42 2.43 -5.76
N VAL A 129 15.14 2.61 -4.47
CA VAL A 129 13.81 2.54 -3.89
C VAL A 129 13.55 3.82 -3.11
N THR A 130 12.42 4.46 -3.37
CA THR A 130 11.98 5.65 -2.64
C THR A 130 10.71 5.33 -1.87
N GLY A 131 10.75 5.52 -0.55
CA GLY A 131 9.57 5.50 0.30
C GLY A 131 8.81 6.82 0.18
N TYR A 132 7.50 6.75 -0.01
CA TYR A 132 6.64 7.93 -0.07
C TYR A 132 5.29 7.66 0.61
N TYR A 133 4.56 8.73 0.90
CA TYR A 133 3.24 8.66 1.52
C TYR A 133 2.22 9.25 0.56
N GLN A 134 0.94 9.06 0.83
CA GLN A 134 -0.10 9.78 0.08
C GLN A 134 0.14 11.29 0.24
N ASP A 135 0.08 12.04 -0.87
CA ASP A 135 0.46 13.47 -0.96
C ASP A 135 -0.21 14.39 0.09
N ARG A 136 -1.27 13.90 0.74
CA ARG A 136 -2.15 14.62 1.67
C ARG A 136 -1.77 14.42 3.14
N LEU A 137 -0.74 13.63 3.44
CA LEU A 137 -0.20 13.54 4.79
C LEU A 137 0.76 14.70 5.00
N SER A 138 0.31 15.77 5.67
CA SER A 138 1.05 17.05 5.77
C SER A 138 2.39 16.93 6.51
N LYS A 139 2.50 15.97 7.42
CA LYS A 139 3.71 15.67 8.19
C LYS A 139 4.01 14.18 8.09
N PRO A 140 4.50 13.70 6.93
CA PRO A 140 4.82 12.31 6.78
C PRO A 140 6.02 11.94 7.66
N PRO A 141 6.05 10.75 8.28
CA PRO A 141 7.26 10.23 8.90
C PRO A 141 8.42 10.13 7.89
N THR A 142 9.65 10.10 8.41
CA THR A 142 10.83 9.86 7.57
C THR A 142 11.06 8.36 7.48
N VAL A 143 11.26 7.81 6.28
CA VAL A 143 11.69 6.41 6.16
C VAL A 143 13.15 6.31 6.58
N THR A 144 13.41 5.62 7.68
CA THR A 144 14.72 5.55 8.33
C THR A 144 15.51 4.32 7.93
N GLU A 145 14.82 3.23 7.58
CA GLU A 145 15.44 1.97 7.20
C GLU A 145 14.77 1.38 5.96
N LEU A 146 15.58 0.79 5.09
CA LEU A 146 15.11 0.01 3.95
C LEU A 146 16.04 -1.18 3.73
N ARG A 147 15.43 -2.36 3.53
CA ARG A 147 16.11 -3.61 3.21
C ARG A 147 15.58 -4.12 1.88
N VAL A 148 16.49 -4.45 0.97
CA VAL A 148 16.18 -5.17 -0.27
C VAL A 148 16.76 -6.57 -0.20
N GLU A 149 15.94 -7.56 -0.52
CA GLU A 149 16.33 -8.95 -0.65
C GLU A 149 15.92 -9.46 -2.04
N ALA A 150 16.73 -10.34 -2.61
CA ALA A 150 16.50 -10.94 -3.91
C ALA A 150 16.39 -12.47 -3.81
N SER A 151 15.60 -13.05 -4.69
CA SER A 151 15.48 -14.50 -4.84
C SER A 151 15.53 -14.88 -6.31
N VAL A 152 16.18 -16.01 -6.61
CA VAL A 152 16.28 -16.57 -7.97
C VAL A 152 15.67 -17.98 -8.07
N ASP A 153 15.16 -18.50 -6.96
CA ASP A 153 14.59 -19.85 -6.82
C ASP A 153 13.06 -19.85 -6.62
N GLY A 154 12.41 -18.76 -7.05
CA GLY A 154 10.96 -18.58 -6.94
C GLY A 154 10.49 -18.15 -5.55
N GLY A 155 11.35 -17.46 -4.79
CA GLY A 155 11.01 -16.94 -3.45
C GLY A 155 11.21 -17.94 -2.31
N LYS A 156 11.88 -19.08 -2.55
CA LYS A 156 12.16 -20.09 -1.52
C LYS A 156 13.28 -19.63 -0.59
N THR A 157 14.33 -19.03 -1.14
CA THR A 157 15.41 -18.40 -0.38
C THR A 157 15.53 -16.93 -0.77
N TRP A 158 15.87 -16.10 0.22
CA TRP A 158 16.00 -14.65 0.06
C TRP A 158 17.40 -14.23 0.49
N GLN A 159 18.15 -13.63 -0.43
CA GLN A 159 19.49 -13.13 -0.19
C GLN A 159 19.43 -11.61 -0.01
N PRO A 160 19.99 -11.05 1.07
CA PRO A 160 20.04 -9.61 1.22
C PRO A 160 20.91 -8.97 0.14
N ALA A 161 20.58 -7.73 -0.23
CA ALA A 161 21.48 -6.90 -1.02
C ALA A 161 22.85 -6.80 -0.33
N VAL A 162 23.91 -6.78 -1.13
CA VAL A 162 25.31 -6.67 -0.69
C VAL A 162 25.53 -5.39 0.12
N SER A 163 24.85 -4.31 -0.27
CA SER A 163 24.78 -3.07 0.49
C SER A 163 23.44 -2.38 0.24
N THR A 164 23.01 -1.58 1.21
CA THR A 164 21.92 -0.61 1.05
C THR A 164 22.37 0.70 1.69
N GLN A 165 22.29 1.78 0.93
CA GLN A 165 22.75 3.10 1.33
C GLN A 165 21.56 4.06 1.31
N ALA A 166 21.33 4.76 2.43
CA ALA A 166 20.38 5.85 2.47
C ALA A 166 20.92 7.05 1.66
N GLY A 167 20.04 7.67 0.90
CA GLY A 167 20.22 8.97 0.28
C GLY A 167 19.28 10.00 0.91
N GLY A 168 19.05 11.10 0.21
CA GLY A 168 18.05 12.10 0.62
C GLY A 168 16.62 11.67 0.28
N GLN A 169 15.64 12.33 0.91
CA GLN A 169 14.22 12.24 0.53
C GLN A 169 13.68 10.79 0.51
N ASN A 170 13.86 10.04 1.61
CA ASN A 170 13.41 8.65 1.76
C ASN A 170 13.89 7.69 0.65
N THR A 171 14.98 8.03 -0.04
CA THR A 171 15.51 7.25 -1.16
C THR A 171 16.69 6.42 -0.71
N PHE A 172 16.72 5.16 -1.13
CA PHE A 172 17.74 4.18 -0.80
C PHE A 172 18.26 3.54 -2.08
N THR A 173 19.57 3.29 -2.13
CA THR A 173 20.20 2.56 -3.23
C THR A 173 20.75 1.25 -2.69
N ALA A 174 20.33 0.14 -3.30
CA ALA A 174 20.77 -1.20 -2.92
C ALA A 174 21.54 -1.88 -4.07
N GLN A 175 22.52 -2.70 -3.70
CA GLN A 175 23.37 -3.44 -4.63
C GLN A 175 23.06 -4.93 -4.53
N ILE A 176 22.43 -5.50 -5.54
CA ILE A 176 22.01 -6.91 -5.57
C ILE A 176 23.06 -7.73 -6.31
N LYS A 177 23.48 -8.86 -5.74
CA LYS A 177 24.33 -9.82 -6.44
C LYS A 177 23.49 -10.64 -7.42
N HIS A 178 23.84 -10.60 -8.70
CA HIS A 178 23.24 -11.45 -9.73
C HIS A 178 24.11 -12.69 -9.96
N PRO A 179 23.52 -13.90 -9.95
CA PRO A 179 24.19 -15.12 -10.38
C PRO A 179 24.28 -15.18 -11.91
N LYS A 180 24.77 -16.29 -12.48
CA LYS A 180 24.69 -16.51 -13.92
C LYS A 180 23.23 -16.65 -14.37
N ARG A 181 22.98 -16.49 -15.68
CA ARG A 181 21.63 -16.49 -16.25
C ARG A 181 20.88 -17.81 -16.07
N ASP A 182 21.59 -18.92 -16.17
CA ASP A 182 21.09 -20.29 -16.03
C ASP A 182 20.69 -20.63 -14.59
N GLU A 183 21.29 -19.97 -13.59
CA GLU A 183 20.94 -20.10 -12.17
C GLU A 183 19.65 -19.34 -11.79
N ALA A 184 19.16 -18.46 -12.65
CA ALA A 184 17.92 -17.68 -12.45
C ALA A 184 16.92 -17.86 -13.61
N PRO A 185 16.50 -19.10 -13.94
CA PRO A 185 15.65 -19.37 -15.10
C PRO A 185 14.29 -18.68 -15.03
N GLY A 186 13.74 -18.50 -13.82
CA GLY A 186 12.47 -17.81 -13.57
C GLY A 186 12.57 -16.28 -13.48
N GLY A 187 13.77 -15.73 -13.52
CA GLY A 187 14.05 -14.32 -13.23
C GLY A 187 14.36 -14.06 -11.76
N VAL A 188 14.43 -12.78 -11.40
CA VAL A 188 14.71 -12.29 -10.05
C VAL A 188 13.41 -11.83 -9.40
N ALA A 189 13.11 -12.35 -8.22
CA ALA A 189 12.08 -11.84 -7.31
C ALA A 189 12.71 -10.84 -6.33
N LEU A 190 11.95 -9.85 -5.89
CA LEU A 190 12.39 -8.88 -4.89
C LEU A 190 11.47 -8.88 -3.68
N ARG A 191 12.06 -8.71 -2.50
CA ARG A 191 11.34 -8.40 -1.26
C ARG A 191 11.94 -7.14 -0.67
N ILE A 192 11.10 -6.15 -0.44
CA ILE A 192 11.49 -4.85 0.10
C ILE A 192 10.76 -4.66 1.41
N THR A 193 11.52 -4.36 2.46
CA THR A 193 10.98 -3.98 3.77
C THR A 193 11.47 -2.57 4.09
N ALA A 194 10.58 -1.67 4.46
CA ALA A 194 10.93 -0.32 4.91
C ALA A 194 10.28 -0.03 6.27
N THR A 195 10.97 0.76 7.09
CA THR A 195 10.53 1.21 8.41
C THR A 195 10.71 2.72 8.48
N ASP A 196 9.76 3.41 9.10
CA ASP A 196 9.84 4.85 9.29
C ASP A 196 10.10 5.29 10.75
N SER A 197 10.23 6.59 10.94
CA SER A 197 10.50 7.22 12.24
C SER A 197 9.36 7.06 13.25
N ALA A 198 8.16 6.66 12.83
CA ALA A 198 7.04 6.33 13.70
C ALA A 198 7.00 4.84 14.08
N GLY A 199 7.86 4.02 13.47
CA GLY A 199 7.89 2.57 13.68
C GLY A 199 6.83 1.83 12.85
N ASP A 200 6.24 2.50 11.87
CA ASP A 200 5.38 1.89 10.86
C ASP A 200 6.25 1.21 9.80
N THR A 201 5.74 0.13 9.19
CA THR A 201 6.49 -0.69 8.26
C THR A 201 5.67 -1.04 7.03
N VAL A 202 6.37 -1.25 5.91
CA VAL A 202 5.84 -1.91 4.72
C VAL A 202 6.75 -3.04 4.30
N LYS A 203 6.18 -4.18 3.94
CA LYS A 203 6.88 -5.32 3.32
C LYS A 203 6.19 -5.68 2.01
N GLN A 204 6.87 -5.45 0.90
CA GLN A 204 6.38 -5.79 -0.43
C GLN A 204 7.20 -6.95 -1.03
N THR A 205 6.51 -7.98 -1.54
CA THR A 205 7.11 -9.12 -2.22
C THR A 205 6.64 -9.12 -3.67
N ILE A 206 7.60 -9.06 -4.59
CA ILE A 206 7.42 -9.04 -6.04
C ILE A 206 7.97 -10.37 -6.58
N PRO A 207 7.12 -11.36 -6.89
CA PRO A 207 7.58 -12.72 -7.23
C PRO A 207 8.42 -12.79 -8.52
N LYS A 208 8.26 -11.82 -9.42
CA LYS A 208 9.04 -11.70 -10.66
C LYS A 208 9.22 -10.24 -11.01
N ALA A 209 10.31 -9.64 -10.56
CA ALA A 209 10.62 -8.24 -10.81
C ALA A 209 11.21 -8.05 -12.22
N TYR A 210 12.20 -8.85 -12.59
CA TYR A 210 12.89 -8.76 -13.90
C TYR A 210 13.59 -10.07 -14.27
N GLN A 211 14.09 -10.16 -15.50
CA GLN A 211 14.95 -11.28 -15.93
C GLN A 211 16.42 -10.91 -15.98
N LEU A 212 17.29 -11.92 -15.92
CA LEU A 212 18.71 -11.73 -16.23
C LEU A 212 18.97 -11.89 -17.74
N ARG A 213 20.07 -11.31 -18.22
CA ARG A 213 20.61 -11.50 -19.57
C ARG A 213 22.13 -11.63 -19.55
#